data_AF-A0A967Z9C1-F1
#
_entry.id   AF-A0A967Z9C1-F1
#
_cell.length_a   1.000
_cell.length_b   1.000
_cell.length_c   1.000
_cell.angle_alpha   90.00
_cell.angle_beta   90.00
_cell.angle_gamma   90.00
#
_symmetry.space_group_name_H-M   'P 1'
#
loop_
_entity.id
_entity.type
_entity.pdbx_description
1 polymer ?
#
loop_
_entity_poly.entity_id
_entity_poly.type
_entity_poly.pdbx_seq_one_letter_code
_entity_poly.pdbx_strand_id
1 'polypeptide(L)'
;MPRIVRCGLIQATCHNAEASLDEIKKAALEKHEKFIADAASKGVQILCMQEIFFGPYFCAEQDEKWYGIAEPIPGPTVEWAQGLARKHEMVLIVPIYEEAMPGVYYNTAAVIDADGTMLGIYRKN
;
A
#
# COMPACT_ATOMS: atom_id res chain seq x y z
N MET A 1 22.04 -25.84 1.73
CA MET A 1 20.97 -25.54 2.71
C MET A 1 19.82 -24.88 1.99
N PRO A 2 18.55 -25.19 2.32
CA PRO A 2 17.40 -24.54 1.68
C PRO A 2 17.29 -23.08 2.12
N ARG A 3 16.98 -22.18 1.18
CA ARG A 3 16.60 -20.79 1.48
C ARG A 3 15.07 -20.71 1.50
N ILE A 4 14.49 -20.86 2.69
CA ILE A 4 13.04 -20.82 2.88
C ILE A 4 12.62 -19.36 3.09
N VAL A 5 11.60 -18.91 2.35
CA VAL A 5 10.99 -17.57 2.50
C VAL A 5 9.49 -17.74 2.66
N ARG A 6 8.90 -17.06 3.66
CA ARG A 6 7.45 -17.03 3.85
C ARG A 6 6.87 -15.73 3.30
N CYS A 7 6.00 -15.84 2.31
CA CYS A 7 5.29 -14.72 1.72
C CYS A 7 3.83 -14.66 2.22
N GLY A 8 3.26 -13.45 2.26
CA GLY A 8 1.87 -13.20 2.58
C GLY A 8 1.21 -12.28 1.57
N LEU A 9 -0.11 -12.41 1.43
CA LEU A 9 -0.96 -11.55 0.61
C LEU A 9 -2.10 -11.02 1.48
N ILE A 10 -2.37 -9.72 1.42
CA ILE A 10 -3.55 -9.11 2.03
C ILE A 10 -4.59 -8.87 0.94
N GLN A 11 -5.80 -9.38 1.19
CA GLN A 11 -7.00 -9.00 0.47
C GLN A 11 -8.02 -8.48 1.49
N ALA A 12 -8.58 -7.30 1.22
CA ALA A 12 -9.49 -6.62 2.13
C ALA A 12 -10.59 -5.89 1.38
N THR A 13 -11.75 -5.76 2.02
CA THR A 13 -12.82 -4.89 1.53
C THR A 13 -12.46 -3.42 1.75
N CYS A 14 -12.87 -2.56 0.82
CA CYS A 14 -12.81 -1.12 0.99
C CYS A 14 -13.81 -0.65 2.08
N HIS A 15 -13.56 0.51 2.68
CA HIS A 15 -14.55 1.22 3.48
C HIS A 15 -15.69 1.77 2.59
N ASN A 16 -16.71 2.40 3.20
CA ASN A 16 -17.81 3.04 2.49
C ASN A 16 -17.28 4.06 1.46
N ALA A 17 -17.56 3.86 0.17
CA ALA A 17 -17.11 4.73 -0.93
C ALA A 17 -17.82 6.10 -0.96
N GLU A 18 -18.88 6.27 -0.17
CA GLU A 18 -19.59 7.55 0.00
C GLU A 18 -18.96 8.46 1.06
N ALA A 19 -18.05 7.93 1.90
CA ALA A 19 -17.33 8.73 2.90
C ALA A 19 -16.31 9.67 2.24
N SER A 20 -15.75 10.60 3.04
CA SER A 20 -14.66 11.45 2.56
C SER A 20 -13.40 10.63 2.25
N LEU A 21 -12.54 11.14 1.37
CA LEU A 21 -11.29 10.46 0.97
C LEU A 21 -10.39 10.17 2.19
N ASP A 22 -10.31 11.11 3.12
CA ASP A 22 -9.52 10.97 4.35
C ASP A 22 -10.06 9.85 5.24
N GLU A 23 -11.38 9.74 5.40
CA GLU A 23 -12.01 8.67 6.18
C GLU A 23 -11.78 7.30 5.54
N ILE A 24 -11.93 7.20 4.21
CA ILE A 24 -11.68 5.97 3.45
C ILE A 24 -10.23 5.52 3.64
N LYS A 25 -9.28 6.43 3.41
CA LYS A 25 -7.85 6.15 3.51
C LYS A 25 -7.47 5.75 4.94
N LYS A 26 -7.91 6.52 5.94
CA LYS A 26 -7.65 6.23 7.36
C LYS A 26 -8.18 4.85 7.74
N ALA A 27 -9.43 4.53 7.40
CA ALA A 27 -10.02 3.23 7.70
C ALA A 27 -9.27 2.07 7.02
N ALA A 28 -8.77 2.29 5.80
CA ALA A 28 -7.96 1.29 5.11
C ALA A 28 -6.59 1.09 5.77
N LEU A 29 -5.88 2.17 6.12
CA LEU A 29 -4.57 2.08 6.79
C LEU A 29 -4.68 1.38 8.15
N GLU A 30 -5.66 1.75 8.98
CA GLU A 30 -5.91 1.11 10.29
C GLU A 30 -6.24 -0.38 10.16
N LYS A 31 -6.97 -0.76 9.10
CA LYS A 31 -7.28 -2.17 8.81
C LYS A 31 -6.03 -2.93 8.39
N HIS A 32 -5.24 -2.35 7.48
CA HIS A 32 -4.03 -3.00 6.96
C HIS A 32 -2.93 -3.08 8.01
N GLU A 33 -2.80 -2.11 8.91
CA GLU A 33 -1.85 -2.18 10.03
C GLU A 33 -2.09 -3.44 10.89
N LYS A 34 -3.36 -3.78 11.16
CA LYS A 34 -3.72 -5.00 11.89
C LYS A 34 -3.34 -6.27 11.14
N PHE A 35 -3.57 -6.30 9.82
CA PHE A 35 -3.19 -7.45 8.99
C PHE A 35 -1.67 -7.59 8.83
N ILE A 36 -0.94 -6.48 8.75
CA ILE A 36 0.52 -6.46 8.73
C ILE A 36 1.07 -7.02 10.04
N ALA A 37 0.52 -6.59 11.19
CA ALA A 37 0.91 -7.12 12.49
C ALA A 37 0.61 -8.62 12.63
N ASP A 38 -0.55 -9.09 12.17
CA ASP A 38 -0.90 -10.52 12.16
C ASP A 38 0.05 -11.34 11.25
N ALA A 39 0.35 -10.85 10.06
CA ALA A 39 1.32 -11.48 9.15
C ALA A 39 2.72 -11.57 9.76
N ALA A 40 3.18 -10.50 10.42
CA ALA A 40 4.45 -10.48 11.15
C ALA A 40 4.46 -11.53 12.28
N SER A 41 3.37 -11.67 13.05
CA SER A 41 3.24 -12.70 14.09
C SER A 41 3.32 -14.14 13.56
N LYS A 42 2.99 -14.32 12.27
CA LYS A 42 3.09 -15.58 11.53
C LYS A 42 4.45 -15.76 10.84
N GLY A 43 5.42 -14.88 11.06
CA GLY A 43 6.77 -14.96 10.50
C GLY A 43 6.81 -14.75 8.98
N VAL A 44 5.89 -13.95 8.43
CA VAL A 44 5.96 -13.51 7.03
C VAL A 44 7.17 -12.58 6.86
N GLN A 45 7.89 -12.75 5.75
CA GLN A 45 9.10 -11.99 5.42
C GLN A 45 8.87 -11.04 4.24
N ILE A 46 7.91 -11.34 3.38
CA ILE A 46 7.50 -10.49 2.25
C ILE A 46 5.98 -10.44 2.22
N LEU A 47 5.40 -9.25 2.32
CA LEU A 47 3.95 -9.05 2.37
C LEU A 47 3.51 -8.09 1.27
N CYS A 48 2.50 -8.49 0.49
CA CYS A 48 1.95 -7.69 -0.59
C CYS A 48 0.50 -7.31 -0.32
N MET A 49 0.17 -6.05 -0.59
CA MET A 49 -1.21 -5.54 -0.54
C MET A 49 -1.84 -5.62 -1.94
N GLN A 50 -3.17 -5.54 -2.00
CA GLN A 50 -3.90 -5.46 -3.28
C GLN A 50 -3.67 -4.12 -3.99
N GLU A 51 -4.01 -4.06 -5.29
CA GLU A 51 -3.97 -2.82 -6.09
C GLU A 51 -4.78 -1.70 -5.41
N ILE A 52 -4.14 -0.56 -5.16
CA ILE A 52 -4.73 0.65 -4.55
C ILE A 52 -5.55 0.31 -3.29
N PHE A 53 -4.90 -0.33 -2.33
CA PHE A 53 -5.53 -0.92 -1.15
C PHE A 53 -6.24 0.08 -0.22
N PHE A 54 -5.98 1.38 -0.36
CA PHE A 54 -6.50 2.45 0.49
C PHE A 54 -7.63 3.27 -0.12
N GLY A 55 -8.27 2.75 -1.17
CA GLY A 55 -9.47 3.31 -1.77
C GLY A 55 -10.32 2.24 -2.45
N PRO A 56 -11.51 2.59 -2.96
CA PRO A 56 -12.23 1.71 -3.86
C PRO A 56 -11.48 1.59 -5.18
N TYR A 57 -11.81 0.54 -5.94
CA TYR A 57 -11.25 0.36 -7.27
C TYR A 57 -11.88 1.39 -8.23
N PHE A 58 -11.26 2.56 -8.34
CA PHE A 58 -11.85 3.71 -9.04
C PHE A 58 -12.08 3.46 -10.53
N CYS A 59 -11.41 2.49 -11.17
CA CYS A 59 -11.69 2.15 -12.58
C CYS A 59 -13.13 1.66 -12.81
N ALA A 60 -13.85 1.29 -11.74
CA ALA A 60 -15.28 0.97 -11.79
C ALA A 60 -16.18 2.22 -11.69
N GLU A 61 -15.61 3.40 -11.39
CA GLU A 61 -16.29 4.67 -11.13
C GLU A 61 -15.84 5.75 -12.13
N GLN A 62 -16.60 6.84 -12.26
CA GLN A 62 -16.24 7.99 -13.10
C GLN A 62 -16.14 9.31 -12.30
N ASP A 63 -16.05 9.21 -10.98
CA ASP A 63 -15.99 10.37 -10.09
C ASP A 63 -14.56 10.91 -9.99
N GLU A 64 -14.37 12.18 -10.39
CA GLU A 64 -13.07 12.85 -10.38
C GLU A 64 -12.49 13.03 -8.97
N LYS A 65 -13.30 12.89 -7.91
CA LYS A 65 -12.79 12.95 -6.53
C LYS A 65 -11.67 11.95 -6.28
N TRP A 66 -11.65 10.82 -7.00
CA TRP A 66 -10.63 9.78 -6.82
C TRP A 66 -9.22 10.22 -7.22
N TYR A 67 -9.05 11.27 -8.04
CA TYR A 67 -7.72 11.85 -8.27
C TYR A 67 -7.11 12.43 -6.97
N GLY A 68 -7.95 12.83 -6.02
CA GLY A 68 -7.50 13.34 -4.72
C GLY A 68 -6.85 12.29 -3.81
N ILE A 69 -6.91 10.99 -4.15
CA ILE A 69 -6.19 9.95 -3.40
C ILE A 69 -4.77 9.73 -3.92
N ALA A 70 -4.41 10.34 -5.05
CA ALA A 70 -3.08 10.20 -5.61
C ALA A 70 -2.03 10.85 -4.70
N GLU A 71 -0.86 10.25 -4.61
CA GLU A 71 0.24 10.72 -3.77
C GLU A 71 1.55 10.77 -4.55
N PRO A 72 2.47 11.70 -4.24
CA PRO A 72 3.83 11.59 -4.73
C PRO A 72 4.53 10.36 -4.12
N ILE A 73 5.62 9.91 -4.75
CA ILE A 73 6.49 8.87 -4.20
C ILE A 73 7.92 9.39 -4.05
N PRO A 74 8.51 9.35 -2.84
CA PRO A 74 7.88 8.98 -1.56
C PRO A 74 6.78 9.97 -1.14
N GLY A 75 5.87 9.49 -0.30
CA GLY A 75 4.71 10.23 0.20
C GLY A 75 4.09 9.54 1.42
N PRO A 76 2.99 10.08 1.98
CA PRO A 76 2.45 9.67 3.28
C PRO A 76 2.23 8.16 3.45
N THR A 77 1.64 7.49 2.44
CA THR A 77 1.38 6.05 2.50
C THR A 77 2.67 5.23 2.43
N VAL A 78 3.67 5.68 1.66
CA VAL A 78 4.98 5.02 1.60
C VAL A 78 5.72 5.18 2.92
N GLU A 79 5.74 6.39 3.50
CA GLU A 79 6.40 6.65 4.78
C GLU A 79 5.77 5.87 5.94
N TRP A 80 4.43 5.78 5.97
CA TRP A 80 3.71 4.90 6.89
C TRP A 80 4.16 3.44 6.76
N ALA A 81 4.24 2.94 5.52
CA ALA A 81 4.68 1.57 5.27
C ALA A 81 6.17 1.36 5.62
N GLN A 82 7.05 2.34 5.41
CA GLN A 82 8.46 2.26 5.82
C GLN A 82 8.61 2.10 7.34
N GLY A 83 7.77 2.81 8.12
CA GLY A 83 7.70 2.64 9.57
C GLY A 83 7.31 1.21 9.98
N LEU A 84 6.29 0.65 9.32
CA LEU A 84 5.81 -0.72 9.59
C LEU A 84 6.80 -1.79 9.13
N ALA A 85 7.43 -1.62 7.97
CA ALA A 85 8.45 -2.53 7.47
C ALA A 85 9.60 -2.65 8.48
N ARG A 86 10.14 -1.51 8.92
CA ARG A 86 11.20 -1.45 9.96
C ARG A 86 10.76 -2.06 11.28
N LYS A 87 9.54 -1.76 11.73
CA LYS A 87 8.99 -2.28 13.00
C LYS A 87 8.87 -3.80 13.01
N HIS A 88 8.54 -4.39 11.86
CA HIS A 88 8.26 -5.83 11.75
C HIS A 88 9.37 -6.63 11.06
N GLU A 89 10.48 -5.98 10.68
CA GLU A 89 11.58 -6.58 9.91
C GLU A 89 11.08 -7.35 8.68
N MET A 90 10.13 -6.74 7.95
CA MET A 90 9.38 -7.39 6.87
C MET A 90 9.36 -6.52 5.62
N VAL A 91 9.64 -7.12 4.46
CA VAL A 91 9.52 -6.45 3.16
C VAL A 91 8.05 -6.18 2.86
N LEU A 92 7.72 -4.96 2.47
CA LEU A 92 6.36 -4.56 2.08
C LEU A 92 6.32 -4.17 0.60
N ILE A 93 5.33 -4.69 -0.12
CA ILE A 93 4.97 -4.26 -1.48
C ILE A 93 3.67 -3.48 -1.36
N VAL A 94 3.72 -2.20 -1.76
CA VAL A 94 2.69 -1.20 -1.46
C VAL A 94 2.19 -0.58 -2.77
N PRO A 95 1.10 -1.11 -3.35
CA PRO A 95 0.48 -0.53 -4.53
C PRO A 95 -0.28 0.75 -4.17
N ILE A 96 0.06 1.85 -4.83
CA ILE A 96 -0.47 3.18 -4.61
C ILE A 96 -0.82 3.86 -5.94
N TYR A 97 -1.76 4.80 -5.89
CA TYR A 97 -2.02 5.69 -7.00
C TYR A 97 -1.04 6.86 -6.92
N GLU A 98 -0.12 6.93 -7.88
CA GLU A 98 0.98 7.90 -7.90
C GLU A 98 0.58 9.14 -8.69
N GLU A 99 0.84 10.33 -8.17
CA GLU A 99 0.96 11.55 -8.96
C GLU A 99 2.46 11.87 -9.16
N ALA A 100 2.99 11.57 -10.35
CA ALA A 100 4.41 11.72 -10.64
C ALA A 100 4.81 13.18 -10.93
N MET A 101 3.87 13.94 -11.47
CA MET A 101 3.91 15.38 -11.70
C MET A 101 2.45 15.85 -11.90
N PRO A 102 2.17 17.16 -11.79
CA PRO A 102 0.80 17.67 -11.92
C PRO A 102 0.08 17.12 -13.16
N GLY A 103 -1.02 16.40 -12.94
CA GLY A 103 -1.85 15.81 -14.00
C GLY A 103 -1.30 14.55 -14.67
N VAL A 104 -0.20 13.97 -14.16
CA VAL A 104 0.38 12.72 -14.69
C VAL A 104 0.37 11.66 -13.59
N TYR A 105 -0.53 10.68 -13.76
CA TYR A 105 -0.80 9.66 -12.76
C TYR A 105 -0.36 8.27 -13.21
N TYR A 106 0.07 7.44 -12.26
CA TYR A 106 0.44 6.05 -12.50
C TYR A 106 -0.15 5.11 -11.45
N ASN A 107 -0.41 3.87 -11.85
CA ASN A 107 -0.55 2.77 -10.90
C ASN A 107 0.84 2.25 -10.57
N THR A 108 1.26 2.43 -9.32
CA THR A 108 2.64 2.24 -8.92
C THR A 108 2.74 1.33 -7.71
N ALA A 109 3.67 0.38 -7.73
CA ALA A 109 4.02 -0.42 -6.56
C ALA A 109 5.35 0.08 -6.00
N ALA A 110 5.35 0.58 -4.76
CA ALA A 110 6.57 0.84 -4.01
C ALA A 110 7.05 -0.45 -3.32
N VAL A 111 8.35 -0.73 -3.39
CA VAL A 111 8.99 -1.86 -2.71
C VAL A 111 9.84 -1.34 -1.58
N ILE A 112 9.55 -1.78 -0.36
CA ILE A 112 10.19 -1.33 0.86
C ILE A 112 10.86 -2.53 1.52
N ASP A 113 12.16 -2.44 1.79
CA ASP A 113 12.93 -3.49 2.44
C ASP A 113 12.58 -3.60 3.93
N ALA A 114 12.98 -4.72 4.55
CA ALA A 114 12.73 -5.04 5.95
C ALA A 114 13.30 -4.00 6.94
N ASP A 115 14.32 -3.24 6.55
CA ASP A 115 14.87 -2.16 7.36
C ASP A 115 14.13 -0.82 7.15
N GLY A 116 13.08 -0.78 6.32
CA GLY A 116 12.31 0.40 5.96
C GLY A 116 12.92 1.23 4.82
N THR A 117 14.00 0.80 4.18
CA THR A 117 14.56 1.47 3.00
C THR A 117 13.65 1.26 1.80
N MET A 118 13.30 2.34 1.08
CA MET A 118 12.60 2.20 -0.19
C MET A 118 13.58 1.74 -1.28
N LEU A 119 13.38 0.54 -1.80
CA LEU A 119 14.25 -0.07 -2.82
C LEU A 119 13.98 0.50 -4.21
N GLY A 120 12.75 0.94 -4.46
CA GLY A 120 12.34 1.52 -5.73
C GLY A 120 10.84 1.38 -5.98
N ILE A 121 10.45 1.68 -7.21
CA ILE A 121 9.07 1.62 -7.67
C ILE A 121 8.95 0.85 -8.99
N TYR A 122 7.76 0.34 -9.25
CA TYR A 122 7.34 -0.19 -10.54
C TYR A 122 6.01 0.42 -10.95
N ARG A 123 5.92 0.94 -12.18
CA ARG A 123 4.69 1.47 -12.78
C ARG A 123 4.07 0.42 -13.71
N LYS A 124 2.74 0.30 -13.69
CA LYS A 124 1.98 -0.60 -14.59
C LYS A 124 2.29 -0.26 -16.06
N ASN A 125 2.61 -1.29 -16.86
CA ASN A 125 2.97 -1.19 -18.29
C ASN A 125 1.78 -0.81 -19.16
#